data_AF-K6UAQ4-F1
#
_entry.id   AF-K6UAQ4-F1
#
_cell.length_a   1.000
_cell.length_b   1.000
_cell.length_c   1.000
_cell.angle_alpha   90.00
_cell.angle_beta   90.00
_cell.angle_gamma   90.00
#
_symmetry.space_group_name_H-M   'P 1'
#
loop_
_entity.id
_entity.type
_entity.pdbx_description
1 polymer ?
#
loop_
_entity_poly.entity_id
_entity_poly.type
_entity_poly.pdbx_seq_one_letter_code
_entity_poly.pdbx_strand_id
1 'polypeptide(L)'
;MNKIYKISKKKFFLVYILIDTVFAGMGMGVPFLCILLGFPVGWFIAKNSALNENNLSTILNEILKYSLYTSLFTFILMLCIWVPLSTMLLNPGADFVNTGIPMILYDPKISFIGWMILMIFISPFLQLLSTVFASNVALWRLFKKDDV
;
A
#
# COMPACT_ATOMS: atom_id res chain seq x y z
N MET A 1 16.70 19.56 -8.84
CA MET A 1 15.65 18.62 -8.35
C MET A 1 15.57 17.27 -9.09
N ASN A 2 16.45 16.92 -10.05
CA ASN A 2 16.35 15.68 -10.84
C ASN A 2 17.20 14.48 -10.35
N LYS A 3 18.01 14.61 -9.29
CA LYS A 3 18.93 13.53 -8.87
C LYS A 3 18.22 12.35 -8.18
N ILE A 4 17.16 12.59 -7.42
CA ILE A 4 16.44 11.55 -6.66
C ILE A 4 15.81 10.54 -7.62
N TYR A 5 15.27 10.99 -8.76
CA TYR A 5 14.65 10.12 -9.76
C TYR A 5 15.65 9.34 -10.64
N LYS A 6 16.96 9.52 -10.46
CA LYS A 6 17.99 8.69 -11.10
C LYS A 6 18.42 7.50 -10.22
N ILE A 7 17.85 7.37 -9.02
CA ILE A 7 18.13 6.23 -8.14
C ILE A 7 17.61 4.95 -8.81
N SER A 8 18.36 3.85 -8.66
CA SER A 8 17.93 2.56 -9.19
C SER A 8 16.68 2.06 -8.50
N LYS A 9 15.75 1.50 -9.27
CA LYS A 9 14.48 0.95 -8.77
C LYS A 9 14.69 -0.05 -7.63
N LYS A 10 15.74 -0.88 -7.70
CA LYS A 10 16.13 -1.83 -6.64
C LYS A 10 16.40 -1.14 -5.29
N LYS A 11 17.19 -0.05 -5.29
CA LYS A 11 17.50 0.70 -4.06
C LYS A 11 16.25 1.37 -3.50
N PHE A 12 15.42 1.94 -4.36
CA PHE A 12 14.16 2.52 -3.96
C PHE A 12 13.23 1.50 -3.30
N PHE A 13 13.07 0.32 -3.90
CA PHE A 13 12.27 -0.77 -3.35
C PHE A 13 12.78 -1.27 -1.99
N LEU A 14 14.11 -1.33 -1.81
CA LEU A 14 14.70 -1.70 -0.53
C LEU A 14 14.36 -0.68 0.56
N VAL A 15 14.47 0.62 0.27
CA VAL A 15 14.09 1.68 1.19
C VAL A 15 12.58 1.64 1.48
N TYR A 16 11.76 1.42 0.45
CA TYR A 16 10.32 1.24 0.59
C TYR A 16 9.98 0.11 1.57
N ILE A 17 10.55 -1.08 1.38
CA ILE A 17 10.29 -2.26 2.25
C ILE A 17 10.59 -1.94 3.72
N LEU A 18 11.71 -1.26 4.00
CA LEU A 18 12.07 -0.88 5.36
C LEU A 18 11.05 0.09 5.97
N ILE A 19 10.70 1.15 5.24
CA ILE A 19 9.75 2.16 5.71
C ILE A 19 8.36 1.55 5.89
N ASP A 20 7.90 0.74 4.94
CA ASP A 20 6.60 0.10 4.94
C ASP A 20 6.46 -0.89 6.11
N THR A 21 7.53 -1.62 6.43
CA THR A 21 7.56 -2.50 7.62
C THR A 21 7.46 -1.70 8.91
N VAL A 22 8.18 -0.57 9.01
CA VAL A 22 8.08 0.32 10.18
C VAL A 22 6.66 0.87 10.31
N PHE A 23 6.07 1.34 9.20
CA PHE A 23 4.71 1.88 9.17
C PHE A 23 3.65 0.85 9.54
N ALA A 24 3.79 -0.39 9.09
CA ALA A 24 2.94 -1.50 9.51
C ALA A 24 3.07 -1.78 11.02
N GLY A 25 4.28 -1.66 11.58
CA GLY A 25 4.57 -1.88 12.99
C GLY A 25 4.18 -0.75 13.96
N MET A 26 3.95 0.48 13.46
CA MET A 26 3.58 1.63 14.30
C MET A 26 2.17 1.57 14.90
N GLY A 27 1.40 0.52 14.60
CA GLY A 27 0.26 0.12 15.44
C GLY A 27 -0.96 1.05 15.43
N MET A 28 -1.16 1.87 14.39
CA MET A 28 -2.24 2.86 14.34
C MET A 28 -3.65 2.28 14.06
N GLY A 29 -3.90 1.02 14.42
CA GLY A 29 -5.15 0.33 14.16
C GLY A 29 -5.32 -0.09 12.70
N VAL A 30 -5.08 0.79 11.72
CA VAL A 30 -5.12 0.50 10.26
C VAL A 30 -3.73 0.77 9.67
N PRO A 31 -3.24 0.05 8.62
CA PRO A 31 -1.96 0.38 7.97
C PRO A 31 -2.10 1.65 7.09
N PHE A 32 -2.62 2.72 7.69
CA PHE A 32 -2.90 4.00 7.05
C PHE A 32 -1.62 4.64 6.49
N LEU A 33 -0.50 4.52 7.19
CA LEU A 33 0.78 5.03 6.70
C LEU A 33 1.29 4.23 5.49
N CYS A 34 1.06 2.92 5.42
CA CYS A 34 1.36 2.10 4.24
C CYS A 34 0.52 2.59 3.04
N ILE A 35 -0.78 2.83 3.25
CA ILE A 35 -1.65 3.41 2.21
C ILE A 35 -1.11 4.78 1.75
N LEU A 36 -0.78 5.67 2.69
CA LEU A 36 -0.22 6.99 2.37
C LEU A 36 1.13 6.91 1.65
N LEU A 37 1.95 5.90 1.96
CA LEU A 37 3.22 5.66 1.31
C LEU A 37 3.05 5.34 -0.19
N GLY A 38 1.87 4.86 -0.61
CA GLY A 38 1.54 4.68 -2.02
C GLY A 38 1.65 5.97 -2.83
N PHE A 39 1.32 7.13 -2.26
CA PHE A 39 1.41 8.42 -2.97
C PHE A 39 2.85 8.79 -3.41
N PRO A 40 3.84 8.92 -2.50
CA PRO A 40 5.21 9.23 -2.90
C PRO A 40 5.84 8.12 -3.75
N VAL A 41 5.46 6.85 -3.53
CA VAL A 41 5.92 5.72 -4.33
C VAL A 41 5.44 5.81 -5.78
N GLY A 42 4.14 6.02 -5.97
CA GLY A 42 3.56 6.17 -7.32
C GLY A 42 4.17 7.35 -8.08
N TRP A 43 4.32 8.48 -7.39
CA TRP A 43 4.98 9.66 -7.97
C TRP A 43 6.42 9.38 -8.40
N PHE A 44 7.19 8.67 -7.58
CA PHE A 44 8.55 8.29 -7.89
C PHE A 44 8.63 7.35 -9.10
N ILE A 45 7.81 6.29 -9.12
CA ILE A 45 7.79 5.28 -10.20
C ILE A 45 7.46 5.96 -11.52
N ALA A 46 6.38 6.73 -11.59
CA ALA A 46 5.97 7.42 -12.80
C ALA A 46 7.06 8.33 -13.36
N LYS A 47 7.67 9.16 -12.51
CA LYS A 47 8.76 10.06 -12.93
C LYS A 47 10.02 9.31 -13.34
N ASN A 48 10.38 8.25 -12.62
CA ASN A 48 11.54 7.44 -12.95
C ASN A 48 11.33 6.70 -14.28
N SER A 49 10.16 6.13 -14.53
CA SER A 49 9.84 5.46 -15.79
C SER A 49 9.78 6.45 -16.96
N ALA A 50 9.14 7.61 -16.81
CA ALA A 50 9.08 8.64 -17.85
C ALA A 50 10.46 9.24 -18.21
N LEU A 51 11.46 9.15 -17.34
CA LEU A 51 12.83 9.59 -17.65
C LEU A 51 13.65 8.53 -18.41
N ASN A 52 13.24 7.27 -18.38
CA ASN A 52 14.00 6.15 -18.96
C ASN A 52 13.32 5.54 -20.19
N GLU A 53 12.01 5.73 -20.35
CA GLU A 53 11.20 5.14 -21.41
C GLU A 53 10.44 6.23 -22.17
N ASN A 54 10.36 6.10 -23.50
CA ASN A 54 9.61 7.03 -24.34
C ASN A 54 8.19 6.53 -24.67
N ASN A 55 7.90 5.25 -24.40
CA ASN A 55 6.61 4.64 -24.74
C ASN A 55 5.66 4.63 -23.54
N LEU A 56 4.48 5.25 -23.69
CA LEU A 56 3.45 5.33 -22.66
C LEU A 56 2.98 3.95 -22.17
N SER A 57 2.83 2.97 -23.06
CA SER A 57 2.40 1.61 -22.71
C SER A 57 3.42 0.95 -21.77
N THR A 58 4.72 1.09 -22.06
CA THR A 58 5.79 0.58 -21.20
C THR A 58 5.77 1.24 -19.83
N ILE A 59 5.59 2.57 -19.78
CA ILE A 59 5.51 3.33 -18.53
C ILE A 59 4.33 2.86 -17.67
N LEU A 60 3.14 2.72 -18.27
CA LEU A 60 1.94 2.27 -17.56
C LEU A 60 2.08 0.82 -17.06
N ASN A 61 2.67 -0.06 -17.85
CA ASN A 61 2.95 -1.43 -17.43
C ASN A 61 3.92 -1.49 -16.25
N GLU A 62 4.96 -0.66 -16.25
CA GLU A 62 5.85 -0.54 -15.10
C GLU A 62 5.16 -0.01 -13.85
N ILE A 63 4.33 1.03 -13.98
CA ILE A 63 3.53 1.57 -12.88
C ILE A 63 2.68 0.46 -12.26
N LEU A 64 1.93 -0.28 -13.07
CA LEU A 64 1.09 -1.38 -12.61
C LEU A 64 1.90 -2.50 -11.93
N LYS A 65 3.02 -2.88 -12.53
CA LYS A 65 3.91 -3.91 -11.98
C LYS A 65 4.44 -3.53 -10.60
N TYR A 66 4.93 -2.30 -10.44
CA TYR A 66 5.51 -1.85 -9.18
C TYR A 66 4.44 -1.48 -8.14
N SER A 67 3.25 -1.02 -8.54
CA SER A 67 2.10 -0.88 -7.63
C SER A 67 1.61 -2.23 -7.12
N LEU A 68 1.67 -3.28 -7.95
CA LEU A 68 1.37 -4.64 -7.52
C LEU A 68 2.42 -5.16 -6.53
N TYR A 69 3.71 -4.92 -6.76
CA TYR A 69 4.76 -5.37 -5.84
C TYR A 69 4.68 -4.72 -4.46
N THR A 70 4.40 -3.41 -4.41
CA THR A 70 4.24 -2.67 -3.14
C THR A 70 3.01 -3.15 -2.36
N SER A 71 1.87 -3.28 -3.04
CA SER A 71 0.63 -3.82 -2.46
C SER A 71 0.77 -5.27 -2.02
N LEU A 72 1.39 -6.14 -2.83
CA LEU A 72 1.61 -7.56 -2.48
C LEU A 72 2.52 -7.71 -1.25
N PHE A 73 3.57 -6.88 -1.17
CA PHE A 73 4.44 -6.88 0.01
C PHE A 73 3.64 -6.51 1.27
N THR A 74 2.84 -5.44 1.21
CA THR A 74 1.98 -5.03 2.32
C THR A 74 0.95 -6.11 2.67
N PHE A 75 0.36 -6.75 1.66
CA PHE A 75 -0.57 -7.87 1.85
C PHE A 75 0.07 -9.02 2.63
N ILE A 76 1.30 -9.42 2.27
CA ILE A 76 2.05 -10.44 3.00
C ILE A 76 2.33 -10.00 4.44
N LEU A 77 2.74 -8.74 4.66
CA LEU A 77 2.92 -8.20 6.01
C LEU A 77 1.62 -8.26 6.83
N MET A 78 0.50 -7.87 6.24
CA MET A 78 -0.80 -7.91 6.91
C MET A 78 -1.23 -9.34 7.22
N LEU A 79 -0.95 -10.31 6.35
CA LEU A 79 -1.14 -11.72 6.68
C LEU A 79 -0.29 -12.13 7.88
N CYS A 80 1.01 -11.82 7.89
CA CYS A 80 1.90 -12.18 8.99
C CYS A 80 1.46 -11.57 10.34
N ILE A 81 0.94 -10.34 10.34
CA ILE A 81 0.51 -9.65 11.56
C ILE A 81 -0.87 -10.13 12.03
N TRP A 82 -1.84 -10.24 11.11
CA TRP A 82 -3.25 -10.41 11.47
C TRP A 82 -3.74 -11.86 11.44
N VAL A 83 -3.17 -12.74 10.61
CA VAL A 83 -3.58 -14.16 10.57
C VAL A 83 -3.43 -14.86 11.92
N PRO A 84 -2.38 -14.66 12.73
CA PRO A 84 -2.32 -15.25 14.06
C PRO A 84 -3.52 -14.87 14.93
N LEU A 85 -3.97 -13.61 14.88
CA LEU A 85 -5.13 -13.13 15.62
C LEU A 85 -6.45 -13.71 15.08
N SER A 86 -6.54 -13.96 13.78
CA SER A 86 -7.75 -14.51 13.14
C SER A 86 -8.12 -15.91 13.64
N THR A 87 -7.16 -16.64 14.23
CA THR A 87 -7.40 -17.95 14.85
C THR A 87 -8.40 -17.89 16.01
N MET A 88 -8.62 -16.72 16.63
CA MET A 88 -9.68 -16.52 17.63
C MET A 88 -11.08 -16.87 17.10
N LEU A 89 -11.32 -16.77 15.79
CA LEU A 89 -12.59 -17.14 15.17
C LEU A 89 -12.90 -18.63 15.26
N LEU A 90 -11.88 -19.47 15.44
CA LEU A 90 -12.01 -20.91 15.59
C LEU A 90 -12.32 -21.31 17.04
N ASN A 91 -12.14 -20.41 18.00
CA ASN A 91 -12.42 -20.67 19.41
C ASN A 91 -13.85 -20.23 19.77
N PRO A 92 -14.76 -21.16 20.10
CA PRO A 92 -16.13 -20.83 20.47
C PRO A 92 -16.26 -20.02 21.77
N GLY A 93 -15.24 -20.01 22.63
CA GLY A 93 -15.18 -19.23 23.87
C GLY A 93 -14.38 -17.92 23.76
N ALA A 94 -14.06 -17.45 22.56
CA ALA A 94 -13.30 -16.23 22.37
C ALA A 94 -14.08 -14.98 22.80
N ASP A 95 -13.43 -14.11 23.57
CA ASP A 95 -13.96 -12.79 23.94
C ASP A 95 -13.55 -11.76 22.87
N PHE A 96 -14.51 -11.39 22.02
CA PHE A 96 -14.30 -10.39 20.97
C PHE A 96 -14.44 -8.94 21.46
N VAL A 97 -15.06 -8.71 22.61
CA VAL A 97 -15.35 -7.37 23.15
C VAL A 97 -14.07 -6.72 23.66
N ASN A 98 -13.22 -7.50 24.35
CA ASN A 98 -12.00 -7.01 24.97
C ASN A 98 -10.76 -7.10 24.05
N THR A 99 -10.95 -7.22 22.74
CA THR A 99 -9.84 -7.28 21.76
C THR A 99 -9.21 -5.93 21.44
N GLY A 100 -9.88 -4.82 21.81
CA GLY A 100 -9.46 -3.46 21.43
C GLY A 100 -9.74 -3.10 19.96
N ILE A 101 -10.39 -4.00 19.21
CA ILE A 101 -10.83 -3.74 17.83
C ILE A 101 -12.08 -2.85 17.88
N PRO A 102 -12.14 -1.77 17.08
CA PRO A 102 -13.29 -0.88 17.06
C PRO A 102 -14.54 -1.61 16.55
N MET A 103 -15.69 -1.25 17.15
CA MET A 103 -17.01 -1.70 16.70
C MET A 103 -17.37 -1.02 15.38
N ILE A 104 -16.97 -1.61 14.25
CA ILE A 104 -17.36 -1.18 12.91
C ILE A 104 -18.84 -1.52 12.65
N LEU A 105 -19.29 -2.64 13.20
CA LEU A 105 -20.63 -3.18 13.07
C LEU A 105 -21.25 -3.37 14.46
N TYR A 106 -22.56 -3.65 14.50
CA TYR A 106 -23.30 -3.76 15.77
C TYR A 106 -22.93 -4.98 16.63
N ASP A 107 -22.25 -5.98 16.05
CA ASP A 107 -21.83 -7.19 16.76
C ASP A 107 -20.30 -7.28 16.87
N PRO A 108 -19.73 -7.66 18.04
CA PRO A 108 -18.28 -7.76 18.25
C PRO A 108 -17.59 -8.76 17.32
N LYS A 109 -18.20 -9.92 17.07
CA LYS A 109 -17.62 -10.96 16.21
C LYS A 109 -17.64 -10.52 14.76
N ILE A 110 -18.74 -9.91 14.30
CA ILE A 110 -18.82 -9.41 12.91
C ILE A 110 -17.88 -8.21 12.72
N SER A 111 -17.74 -7.33 13.72
CA SER A 111 -16.76 -6.23 13.71
C SER A 111 -15.33 -6.74 13.60
N PHE A 112 -14.99 -7.80 14.34
CA PHE A 112 -13.69 -8.47 14.23
C PHE A 112 -13.45 -8.99 12.81
N ILE A 113 -14.42 -9.68 12.21
CA ILE A 113 -14.30 -10.17 10.82
C ILE A 113 -14.12 -9.00 9.84
N GLY A 114 -14.92 -7.94 9.98
CA GLY A 114 -14.81 -6.73 9.17
C GLY A 114 -13.43 -6.09 9.30
N TRP A 115 -12.89 -6.02 10.51
CA TRP A 115 -11.54 -5.54 10.78
C TRP A 115 -10.49 -6.40 10.07
N MET A 116 -10.57 -7.73 10.19
CA MET A 116 -9.66 -8.64 9.50
C MET A 116 -9.66 -8.42 7.97
N ILE A 117 -10.84 -8.24 7.38
CA ILE A 117 -10.99 -7.94 5.95
C ILE A 117 -10.38 -6.59 5.60
N LEU A 118 -10.63 -5.58 6.43
CA LEU A 118 -10.10 -4.22 6.26
C LEU A 118 -8.57 -4.24 6.26
N MET A 119 -7.97 -4.95 7.22
CA MET A 119 -6.52 -4.99 7.42
C MET A 119 -5.82 -5.81 6.34
N ILE A 120 -6.32 -7.02 6.07
CA ILE A 120 -5.64 -7.96 5.16
C ILE A 120 -5.90 -7.61 3.69
N PHE A 121 -7.12 -7.23 3.31
CA PHE A 121 -7.47 -7.12 1.89
C PHE A 121 -7.67 -5.67 1.45
N ILE A 122 -8.53 -4.93 2.14
CA ILE A 122 -8.92 -3.59 1.70
C ILE A 122 -7.71 -2.64 1.78
N SER A 123 -6.92 -2.73 2.84
CA SER A 123 -5.81 -1.79 3.02
C SER A 123 -4.70 -1.93 1.98
N PRO A 124 -4.14 -3.14 1.71
CA PRO A 124 -3.19 -3.31 0.62
C PRO A 124 -3.78 -2.93 -0.74
N PHE A 125 -5.07 -3.16 -0.97
CA PHE A 125 -5.74 -2.74 -2.19
C PHE A 125 -5.83 -1.21 -2.32
N LEU A 126 -6.17 -0.50 -1.24
CA LEU A 126 -6.15 0.97 -1.20
C LEU A 126 -4.75 1.54 -1.45
N GLN A 127 -3.71 0.84 -0.97
CA GLN A 127 -2.32 1.20 -1.27
C GLN A 127 -1.98 1.03 -2.75
N LEU A 128 -2.46 -0.02 -3.40
CA LEU A 128 -2.35 -0.17 -4.86
C LEU A 128 -3.02 1.01 -5.58
N LEU A 129 -4.26 1.33 -5.19
CA LEU A 129 -5.02 2.42 -5.80
C LEU A 129 -4.33 3.78 -5.61
N SER A 130 -3.85 4.09 -4.40
CA SER A 130 -3.13 5.34 -4.14
C SER A 130 -1.83 5.44 -4.96
N THR A 131 -1.12 4.33 -5.15
CA THR A 131 0.08 4.26 -5.97
C THR A 131 -0.23 4.52 -7.44
N VAL A 132 -1.25 3.85 -7.99
CA VAL A 132 -1.68 4.04 -9.38
C VAL A 132 -2.20 5.46 -9.58
N PHE A 133 -3.02 5.97 -8.66
CA PHE A 133 -3.55 7.33 -8.70
C PHE A 133 -2.43 8.37 -8.72
N ALA A 134 -1.51 8.31 -7.77
CA ALA A 134 -0.39 9.27 -7.70
C ALA A 134 0.52 9.20 -8.92
N SER A 135 0.72 8.00 -9.47
CA SER A 135 1.45 7.81 -10.73
C SER A 135 0.79 8.52 -11.90
N ASN A 136 -0.54 8.40 -12.03
CA ASN A 136 -1.30 9.08 -13.08
C ASN A 136 -1.25 10.61 -12.93
N VAL A 137 -1.41 11.12 -11.70
CA VAL A 137 -1.28 12.57 -11.44
C VAL A 137 0.14 13.06 -11.79
N ALA A 138 1.16 12.28 -11.50
CA ALA A 138 2.54 12.61 -11.84
C ALA A 138 2.76 12.67 -13.36
N LEU A 139 2.26 11.70 -14.11
CA LEU A 139 2.32 11.69 -15.58
C LEU A 139 1.56 12.86 -16.19
N TRP A 140 0.34 13.12 -15.74
CA TRP A 140 -0.47 14.25 -16.21
C TRP A 140 0.27 15.58 -16.02
N ARG A 141 0.91 15.77 -14.86
CA ARG A 141 1.72 16.97 -14.59
C ARG A 141 2.97 17.06 -15.47
N LEU A 142 3.57 15.92 -15.84
CA LEU A 142 4.73 15.89 -16.73
C LEU A 142 4.34 16.26 -18.16
N PHE A 143 3.33 15.60 -18.73
CA PHE A 143 2.93 15.85 -20.12
C PHE A 143 2.39 17.27 -20.32
N LYS A 144 1.63 17.81 -19.36
CA LYS A 144 1.21 19.22 -19.41
C LYS A 144 2.39 20.21 -19.44
N LYS A 145 3.54 19.83 -18.89
CA LYS A 145 4.73 20.68 -18.89
C LYS A 145 5.45 20.65 -20.25
N ASP A 146 5.33 19.56 -21.01
CA ASP A 146 5.98 19.42 -22.31
C ASP A 146 5.15 20.10 -23.43
N ASP A 147 3.86 20.37 -23.20
CA ASP A 147 2.96 21.09 -24.11
C ASP A 147 3.08 22.64 -24.04
N VAL A 148 3.95 23.18 -23.17
CA VAL A 148 4.17 24.63 -22.95
C VAL A 148 5.62 25.01 -23.23
#